data_AF-A0A5C1QBM2-F1
#
_entry.id   AF-A0A5C1QBM2-F1
#
_cell.length_a   1.000
_cell.length_b   1.000
_cell.length_c   1.000
_cell.angle_alpha   90.00
_cell.angle_beta   90.00
_cell.angle_gamma   90.00
#
_symmetry.space_group_name_H-M   'P 1'
#
loop_
_entity.id
_entity.type
_entity.pdbx_description
1 polymer ?
#
loop_
_entity_poly.entity_id
_entity_poly.type
_entity_poly.pdbx_seq_one_letter_code
_entity_poly.pdbx_strand_id
1 'polypeptide(L)'
;MGLLQKASEHNLNSPQQREINFLQLKEGLTNIKKTIDFYPNLFKSLTKLLSIEKGALLIKEGDIFSLSSIIGFDETTKNRLRISTIEFDNYMESGNIDIFQKYLSIREFVTTKQVLLYPLFNKENPKALLLITEFKIEKAPERNEIQFYLSEIAKISQDNPIDRMQGTVLHSNNVKSSVRSYLQTVKNSENRVIFIKLNLSNLLLKFKEDDSLSTESSITNGALKMLTSFTKNRGRVFQLYNNDILLTLLDKKNSINIMVVQQQIDAAFKTVYSNRLSSVNFNYESLIWNNNSLDTILDHFIQDDIN
;
A
#
# COMPACT_ATOMS: atom_id res chain seq x y z
N MET A 1 40.67 -2.49 -10.68
CA MET A 1 39.31 -2.05 -11.04
C MET A 1 38.77 -1.14 -9.94
N GLY A 2 39.11 0.16 -9.91
CA GLY A 2 38.77 0.98 -8.73
C GLY A 2 38.78 2.51 -8.86
N LEU A 3 39.19 3.07 -10.02
CA LEU A 3 39.17 4.52 -10.26
C LEU A 3 38.19 4.91 -11.38
N LEU A 4 38.12 4.12 -12.46
CA LEU A 4 37.16 4.34 -13.55
C LEU A 4 35.71 4.04 -13.13
N GLN A 5 35.50 3.08 -12.22
CA GLN A 5 34.17 2.74 -11.71
C GLN A 5 33.63 3.82 -10.75
N LYS A 6 34.52 4.37 -9.91
CA LYS A 6 34.22 5.57 -9.09
C LYS A 6 33.97 6.80 -9.96
N ALA A 7 34.70 7.00 -11.05
CA ALA A 7 34.45 8.10 -11.99
C ALA A 7 33.09 7.99 -12.71
N SER A 8 32.64 6.78 -13.05
CA SER A 8 31.28 6.56 -13.60
C SER A 8 30.18 6.79 -12.56
N GLU A 9 30.39 6.41 -11.29
CA GLU A 9 29.47 6.73 -10.18
C GLU A 9 29.49 8.23 -9.82
N HIS A 10 30.64 8.90 -10.03
CA HIS A 10 30.76 10.35 -9.90
C HIS A 10 29.98 11.13 -10.97
N ASN A 11 29.59 10.53 -12.10
CA ASN A 11 28.74 11.20 -13.11
C ASN A 11 27.24 10.93 -12.95
N LEU A 12 26.84 9.81 -12.34
CA LEU A 12 25.42 9.39 -12.26
C LEU A 12 24.53 10.26 -11.35
N ASN A 13 25.13 11.14 -10.55
CA ASN A 13 24.45 11.91 -9.49
C ASN A 13 24.88 13.39 -9.45
N SER A 14 25.37 13.97 -10.55
CA SER A 14 25.55 15.44 -10.63
C SER A 14 24.18 16.14 -10.63
N PRO A 15 24.08 17.42 -10.24
CA PRO A 15 22.82 18.17 -10.34
C PRO A 15 22.18 18.12 -11.74
N GLN A 16 23.00 18.20 -12.79
CA GLN A 16 22.57 18.10 -14.19
C GLN A 16 22.02 16.71 -14.52
N GLN A 17 22.67 15.64 -14.05
CA GLN A 17 22.18 14.28 -14.26
C GLN A 17 20.89 14.03 -13.47
N ARG A 18 20.77 14.59 -12.25
CA ARG A 18 19.53 14.52 -11.46
C ARG A 18 18.38 15.25 -12.15
N GLU A 19 18.63 16.39 -12.78
CA GLU A 19 17.61 17.09 -13.57
C GLU A 19 17.12 16.25 -14.76
N ILE A 20 18.02 15.60 -15.50
CA ILE A 20 17.65 14.67 -16.58
C ILE A 20 16.85 13.47 -16.04
N ASN A 21 17.33 12.85 -14.97
CA ASN A 21 16.65 11.73 -14.31
C ASN A 21 15.27 12.15 -13.78
N PHE A 22 15.13 13.40 -13.33
CA PHE A 22 13.88 13.97 -12.84
C PHE A 22 12.83 14.13 -13.96
N LEU A 23 13.25 14.55 -15.16
CA LEU A 23 12.36 14.61 -16.32
C LEU A 23 11.83 13.21 -16.72
N GLN A 24 12.71 12.21 -16.74
CA GLN A 24 12.33 10.81 -17.00
C GLN A 24 11.39 10.27 -15.91
N LEU A 25 11.65 10.60 -14.64
CA LEU A 25 10.78 10.27 -13.51
C LEU A 25 9.39 10.88 -13.72
N LYS A 26 9.29 12.15 -14.11
CA LYS A 26 8.01 12.86 -14.31
C LYS A 26 7.16 12.21 -15.40
N GLU A 27 7.78 11.81 -16.51
CA GLU A 27 7.11 11.08 -17.59
C GLU A 27 6.64 9.69 -17.11
N GLY A 28 7.52 8.93 -16.47
CA GLY A 28 7.20 7.61 -15.91
C GLY A 28 6.04 7.65 -14.92
N LEU A 29 6.06 8.59 -13.97
CA LEU A 29 4.99 8.79 -13.00
C LEU A 29 3.65 9.15 -13.64
N THR A 30 3.66 9.95 -14.71
CA THR A 30 2.44 10.34 -15.42
C THR A 30 1.74 9.13 -16.03
N ASN A 31 2.51 8.15 -16.52
CA ASN A 31 1.99 6.93 -17.13
C ASN A 31 1.36 5.97 -16.10
N ILE A 32 1.85 5.99 -14.86
CA ILE A 32 1.40 5.08 -13.79
C ILE A 32 0.50 5.76 -12.74
N LYS A 33 0.18 7.05 -12.90
CA LYS A 33 -0.56 7.86 -11.91
C LYS A 33 -1.96 7.33 -11.53
N LYS A 34 -2.49 6.40 -12.31
CA LYS A 34 -3.81 5.76 -12.09
C LYS A 34 -3.71 4.33 -11.54
N THR A 35 -2.51 3.86 -11.21
CA THR A 35 -2.22 2.48 -10.78
C THR A 35 -1.73 2.46 -9.34
N ILE A 36 -1.93 1.34 -8.65
CA ILE A 36 -1.55 1.23 -7.22
C ILE A 36 -0.05 1.18 -7.02
N ASP A 37 0.66 0.86 -8.08
CA ASP A 37 2.11 0.90 -8.15
C ASP A 37 2.65 2.33 -8.20
N PHE A 38 1.79 3.37 -8.19
CA PHE A 38 2.23 4.76 -8.17
C PHE A 38 3.20 5.06 -7.02
N TYR A 39 2.80 4.77 -5.77
CA TYR A 39 3.63 5.08 -4.60
C TYR A 39 4.93 4.25 -4.56
N PRO A 40 4.91 2.93 -4.78
CA PRO A 40 6.13 2.13 -4.86
C PRO A 40 7.10 2.59 -5.96
N ASN A 41 6.60 2.90 -7.16
CA ASN A 41 7.45 3.37 -8.25
C ASN A 41 7.95 4.81 -8.01
N LEU A 42 7.13 5.67 -7.41
CA LEU A 42 7.56 6.98 -6.94
C LEU A 42 8.72 6.83 -5.96
N PHE A 43 8.57 5.97 -4.96
CA PHE A 43 9.63 5.77 -3.98
C PHE A 43 10.88 5.17 -4.63
N LYS A 44 10.76 4.15 -5.49
CA LYS A 44 11.88 3.56 -6.23
C LYS A 44 12.61 4.56 -7.12
N SER A 45 11.89 5.54 -7.67
CA SER A 45 12.47 6.59 -8.50
C SER A 45 13.15 7.66 -7.64
N LEU A 46 12.51 8.05 -6.52
CA LEU A 46 13.08 8.99 -5.55
C LEU A 46 14.33 8.45 -4.87
N THR A 47 14.38 7.16 -4.53
CA THR A 47 15.57 6.55 -3.91
C THR A 47 16.77 6.60 -4.83
N LYS A 48 16.57 6.39 -6.14
CA LYS A 48 17.61 6.58 -7.15
C LYS A 48 17.98 8.06 -7.32
N LEU A 49 16.98 8.91 -7.55
CA LEU A 49 17.19 10.34 -7.82
C LEU A 49 17.93 11.05 -6.68
N LEU A 50 17.53 10.76 -5.45
CA LEU A 50 18.06 11.40 -4.23
C LEU A 50 19.17 10.57 -3.57
N SER A 51 19.53 9.42 -4.13
CA SER A 51 20.52 8.48 -3.54
C SER A 51 20.21 8.10 -2.09
N ILE A 52 18.94 7.77 -1.81
CA ILE A 52 18.49 7.32 -0.49
C ILE A 52 19.02 5.91 -0.24
N GLU A 53 19.69 5.74 0.90
CA GLU A 53 20.16 4.44 1.39
C GLU A 53 19.19 3.84 2.40
N LYS A 54 18.70 4.66 3.34
CA LYS A 54 17.64 4.29 4.27
C LYS A 54 16.51 5.31 4.25
N GLY A 55 15.31 4.80 3.99
CA GLY A 55 14.12 5.63 3.90
C GLY A 55 12.85 4.83 3.74
N ALA A 56 11.74 5.53 3.85
CA ALA A 56 10.41 4.97 3.72
C ALA A 56 9.45 5.98 3.07
N LEU A 57 8.46 5.45 2.35
CA LEU A 57 7.28 6.18 1.94
C LEU A 57 6.09 5.68 2.75
N LEU A 58 5.48 6.57 3.51
CA LEU A 58 4.28 6.28 4.29
C LEU A 58 3.06 6.95 3.66
N ILE A 59 1.91 6.29 3.66
CA ILE A 59 0.66 6.78 3.07
C ILE A 59 -0.37 6.95 4.18
N LYS A 60 -1.13 8.05 4.13
CA LYS A 60 -2.17 8.38 5.11
C LYS A 60 -3.35 7.39 5.02
N GLU A 61 -3.68 6.80 6.15
CA GLU A 61 -4.79 5.89 6.38
C GLU A 61 -5.53 6.33 7.65
N GLY A 62 -6.54 7.20 7.50
CA GLY A 62 -7.18 7.85 8.64
C GLY A 62 -6.22 8.82 9.33
N ASP A 63 -6.00 8.62 10.63
CA ASP A 63 -5.14 9.45 11.48
C ASP A 63 -3.70 8.91 11.59
N ILE A 64 -3.34 7.92 10.78
CA ILE A 64 -2.02 7.28 10.80
C ILE A 64 -1.43 7.27 9.38
N PHE A 65 -0.12 7.44 9.29
CA PHE A 65 0.68 7.19 8.11
C PHE A 65 1.27 5.78 8.19
N SER A 66 0.79 4.89 7.32
CA SER A 66 1.20 3.49 7.26
C SER A 66 2.29 3.28 6.21
N LEU A 67 3.20 2.34 6.47
CA LEU A 67 4.30 2.03 5.57
C LEU A 67 3.83 1.46 4.22
N SER A 68 4.09 2.18 3.13
CA SER A 68 3.81 1.70 1.77
C SER A 68 5.05 1.14 1.08
N SER A 69 6.20 1.80 1.25
CA SER A 69 7.46 1.34 0.67
C SER A 69 8.65 1.64 1.58
N ILE A 70 9.68 0.80 1.53
CA ILE A 70 10.82 0.88 2.45
C ILE A 70 12.11 0.41 1.78
N ILE A 71 13.25 0.98 2.19
CA ILE A 71 14.59 0.54 1.79
C ILE A 71 15.57 0.70 2.95
N GLY A 72 16.49 -0.25 3.09
CA GLY A 72 17.65 -0.18 4.00
C GLY A 72 17.36 -0.32 5.50
N PHE A 73 16.09 -0.35 5.89
CA PHE A 73 15.66 -0.61 7.27
C PHE A 73 15.52 -2.11 7.54
N ASP A 74 15.67 -2.49 8.81
CA ASP A 74 15.46 -3.85 9.30
C ASP A 74 13.96 -4.24 9.42
N GLU A 75 13.70 -5.53 9.58
CA GLU A 75 12.33 -6.06 9.69
C GLU A 75 11.59 -5.55 10.93
N THR A 76 12.29 -5.20 12.03
CA THR A 76 11.63 -4.66 13.22
C THR A 76 11.05 -3.29 12.94
N THR A 77 11.83 -2.42 12.30
CA THR A 77 11.38 -1.09 11.88
C THR A 77 10.30 -1.19 10.83
N LYS A 78 10.45 -2.05 9.83
CA LYS A 78 9.42 -2.30 8.82
C LYS A 78 8.05 -2.65 9.43
N ASN A 79 8.04 -3.42 10.51
CA ASN A 79 6.81 -3.82 11.19
C ASN A 79 6.23 -2.73 12.11
N ARG A 80 7.08 -1.85 12.66
CA ARG A 80 6.70 -0.82 13.63
C ARG A 80 6.39 0.54 13.01
N LEU A 81 6.98 0.85 11.85
CA LEU A 81 6.97 2.19 11.28
C LEU A 81 5.56 2.61 10.85
N ARG A 82 4.92 3.36 11.74
CA ARG A 82 3.60 3.99 11.58
C ARG A 82 3.63 5.30 12.33
N ILE A 83 3.23 6.41 11.72
CA ILE A 83 3.33 7.73 12.36
C ILE A 83 1.92 8.30 12.45
N SER A 84 1.46 8.69 13.64
CA SER A 84 0.15 9.36 13.74
C SER A 84 0.23 10.80 13.21
N THR A 85 -0.90 11.36 12.78
CA THR A 85 -1.00 12.77 12.37
C THR A 85 -0.51 13.72 13.47
N ILE A 86 -0.90 13.46 14.72
CA ILE A 86 -0.47 14.24 15.90
C ILE A 86 1.06 14.24 16.03
N GLU A 87 1.71 13.09 15.83
CA GLU A 87 3.16 13.01 15.95
C GLU A 87 3.90 13.62 14.78
N PHE A 88 3.33 13.54 13.59
CA PHE A 88 3.81 14.28 12.44
C PHE A 88 3.77 15.79 12.73
N ASP A 89 2.65 16.31 13.23
CA ASP A 89 2.51 17.74 13.56
C ASP A 89 3.52 18.15 14.64
N ASN A 90 3.62 17.37 15.73
CA ASN A 90 4.61 17.58 16.79
C ASN A 90 6.06 17.59 16.25
N TYR A 91 6.37 16.71 15.29
CA TYR A 91 7.69 16.69 14.66
C TYR A 91 7.96 17.94 13.85
N MET A 92 6.98 18.37 13.05
CA MET A 92 7.12 19.54 12.17
C MET A 92 7.30 20.83 12.97
N GLU A 93 6.72 20.90 14.17
CA GLU A 93 6.88 22.03 15.09
C GLU A 93 8.18 21.98 15.88
N SER A 94 8.51 20.84 16.49
CA SER A 94 9.62 20.73 17.46
C SER A 94 10.95 20.30 16.85
N GLY A 95 10.93 19.58 15.72
CA GLY A 95 12.08 18.88 15.16
C GLY A 95 12.62 17.76 16.06
N ASN A 96 11.88 17.35 17.10
CA ASN A 96 12.37 16.36 18.06
C ASN A 96 12.40 14.95 17.44
N ILE A 97 13.59 14.41 17.25
CA ILE A 97 13.82 13.08 16.70
C ILE A 97 13.38 11.94 17.64
N ASP A 98 13.28 12.18 18.94
CA ASP A 98 12.99 11.14 19.94
C ASP A 98 11.63 10.48 19.73
N ILE A 99 10.70 11.15 19.04
CA ILE A 99 9.40 10.56 18.66
C ILE A 99 9.56 9.27 17.83
N PHE A 100 10.68 9.12 17.11
CA PHE A 100 10.94 7.96 16.25
C PHE A 100 11.51 6.76 17.00
N GLN A 101 11.88 6.91 18.27
CA GLN A 101 12.47 5.83 19.07
C GLN A 101 11.59 4.58 19.15
N LYS A 102 10.26 4.76 19.16
CA LYS A 102 9.30 3.65 19.18
C LYS A 102 9.06 3.00 17.82
N TYR A 103 9.43 3.68 16.73
CA TYR A 103 9.18 3.24 15.36
C TYR A 103 10.40 2.56 14.74
N LEU A 104 11.60 2.99 15.13
CA LEU A 104 12.85 2.40 14.70
C LEU A 104 13.29 1.30 15.67
N SER A 105 14.04 0.32 15.18
CA SER A 105 14.77 -0.61 16.04
C SER A 105 15.81 0.16 16.85
N ILE A 106 16.18 -0.37 18.03
CA ILE A 106 17.17 0.29 18.91
C ILE A 106 18.48 0.53 18.15
N ARG A 107 18.93 -0.47 17.38
CA ARG A 107 20.15 -0.39 16.60
C ARG A 107 20.07 0.74 15.58
N GLU A 108 18.95 0.88 14.88
CA GLU A 108 18.78 1.91 13.87
C GLU A 108 18.65 3.29 14.48
N PHE A 109 17.83 3.44 15.52
CA PHE A 109 17.62 4.72 16.20
C PHE A 109 18.94 5.29 16.73
N VAL A 110 19.74 4.49 17.42
CA VAL A 110 21.03 4.92 17.98
C VAL A 110 22.02 5.34 16.88
N THR A 111 21.95 4.74 15.70
CA THR A 111 22.82 5.12 14.56
C THR A 111 22.27 6.27 13.72
N THR A 112 21.01 6.66 13.92
CA THR A 112 20.34 7.69 13.12
C THR A 112 20.79 9.06 13.56
N LYS A 113 21.60 9.72 12.72
CA LYS A 113 22.09 11.08 12.99
C LYS A 113 21.05 12.17 12.67
N GLN A 114 20.20 11.91 11.70
CA GLN A 114 19.19 12.84 11.24
C GLN A 114 17.97 12.09 10.72
N VAL A 115 16.80 12.70 10.88
CA VAL A 115 15.56 12.27 10.22
C VAL A 115 15.09 13.41 9.35
N LEU A 116 14.91 13.17 8.06
CA LEU A 116 14.23 14.10 7.17
C LEU A 116 12.84 13.55 6.88
N LEU A 117 11.82 14.34 7.22
CA LEU A 117 10.44 14.00 6.97
C LEU A 117 9.82 15.06 6.06
N TYR A 118 9.42 14.65 4.86
CA TYR A 118 8.81 15.55 3.88
C TYR A 118 7.35 15.18 3.65
N PRO A 119 6.41 16.12 3.90
CA PRO A 119 5.03 15.95 3.49
C PRO A 119 4.92 15.99 1.97
N LEU A 120 4.15 15.06 1.40
CA LEU A 120 3.82 15.02 -0.01
C LEU A 120 2.33 15.31 -0.24
N PHE A 121 2.03 15.87 -1.41
CA PHE A 121 0.67 16.06 -1.96
C PHE A 121 -0.25 17.05 -1.24
N ASN A 122 0.23 17.76 -0.21
CA ASN A 122 -0.23 19.05 0.34
C ASN A 122 0.52 19.22 1.68
N LYS A 123 1.02 20.40 2.01
CA LYS A 123 1.68 20.64 3.30
C LYS A 123 0.70 20.65 4.48
N GLU A 124 -0.50 21.17 4.28
CA GLU A 124 -1.51 21.32 5.35
C GLU A 124 -2.27 20.01 5.63
N ASN A 125 -2.40 19.14 4.63
CA ASN A 125 -3.01 17.83 4.78
C ASN A 125 -2.26 16.80 3.93
N PRO A 126 -1.08 16.35 4.38
CA PRO A 126 -0.27 15.43 3.61
C PRO A 126 -0.98 14.10 3.42
N LYS A 127 -0.93 13.60 2.18
CA LYS A 127 -1.42 12.23 1.87
C LYS A 127 -0.33 11.19 2.03
N ALA A 128 0.92 11.61 1.98
CA ALA A 128 2.06 10.74 2.13
C ALA A 128 3.20 11.49 2.80
N LEU A 129 4.09 10.73 3.46
CA LEU A 129 5.31 11.22 4.07
C LEU A 129 6.49 10.47 3.47
N LEU A 130 7.50 11.22 3.02
CA LEU A 130 8.80 10.67 2.67
C LEU A 130 9.73 10.81 3.88
N LEU A 131 10.11 9.68 4.47
CA LEU A 131 11.08 9.58 5.54
C LEU A 131 12.45 9.20 4.96
N ILE A 132 13.49 9.94 5.32
CA ILE A 132 14.88 9.64 4.96
C ILE A 132 15.75 9.72 6.20
N THR A 133 16.51 8.67 6.48
CA THR A 133 17.46 8.62 7.60
C THR A 133 18.91 8.56 7.14
N GLU A 134 19.15 8.07 5.91
CA GLU A 134 20.50 7.93 5.37
C GLU A 134 20.54 8.11 3.85
N PHE A 135 21.53 8.86 3.39
CA PHE A 135 21.89 8.99 1.98
C PHE A 135 23.19 8.22 1.73
N LYS A 136 23.39 7.72 0.51
CA LYS A 136 24.69 7.21 0.08
C LYS A 136 25.70 8.37 0.14
N ILE A 137 26.63 8.25 1.10
CA ILE A 137 27.42 9.27 1.81
C ILE A 137 28.19 10.30 0.94
N GLU A 138 28.18 10.21 -0.39
CA GLU A 138 28.98 11.09 -1.25
C GLU A 138 28.19 12.22 -1.94
N LYS A 139 26.85 12.19 -1.99
CA LYS A 139 26.07 13.17 -2.80
C LYS A 139 24.63 13.39 -2.31
N ALA A 140 24.44 13.68 -1.03
CA ALA A 140 23.13 14.09 -0.55
C ALA A 140 22.67 15.37 -1.30
N PRO A 141 21.48 15.38 -1.92
CA PRO A 141 20.93 16.57 -2.54
C PRO A 141 20.66 17.65 -1.50
N GLU A 142 20.75 18.91 -1.91
CA GLU A 142 20.45 20.02 -1.00
C GLU A 142 18.97 20.03 -0.62
N ARG A 143 18.64 20.55 0.56
CA ARG A 143 17.25 20.59 1.06
C ARG A 143 16.30 21.29 0.09
N ASN A 144 16.76 22.37 -0.56
CA ASN A 144 15.97 23.12 -1.54
C ASN A 144 15.73 22.34 -2.83
N GLU A 145 16.73 21.56 -3.27
CA GLU A 145 16.62 20.67 -4.43
C GLU A 145 15.58 19.57 -4.17
N ILE A 146 15.63 18.94 -2.98
CA ILE A 146 14.61 17.95 -2.57
C ILE A 146 13.22 18.59 -2.59
N GLN A 147 13.05 19.75 -1.96
CA GLN A 147 11.77 20.45 -1.92
C GLN A 147 11.24 20.78 -3.32
N PHE A 148 12.10 21.22 -4.23
CA PHE A 148 11.74 21.49 -5.62
C PHE A 148 11.18 20.23 -6.30
N TYR A 149 11.91 19.11 -6.27
CA TYR A 149 11.46 17.86 -6.89
C TYR A 149 10.14 17.36 -6.30
N LEU A 150 10.02 17.38 -4.97
CA LEU A 150 8.79 16.95 -4.29
C LEU A 150 7.59 17.85 -4.63
N SER A 151 7.80 19.16 -4.78
CA SER A 151 6.73 20.10 -5.17
C SER A 151 6.23 19.87 -6.59
N GLU A 152 7.12 19.53 -7.52
CA GLU A 152 6.75 19.19 -8.90
C GLU A 152 6.05 17.84 -8.98
N ILE A 153 6.51 16.83 -8.22
CA ILE A 153 5.85 15.53 -8.12
C ILE A 153 4.44 15.68 -7.55
N ALA A 154 4.25 16.58 -6.58
CA ALA A 154 2.94 16.83 -5.99
C ALA A 154 1.91 17.29 -7.03
N LYS A 155 2.33 18.00 -8.09
CA LYS A 155 1.46 18.43 -9.20
C LYS A 155 0.98 17.26 -10.06
N ILE A 156 1.79 16.20 -10.21
CA ILE A 156 1.45 15.02 -11.03
C ILE A 156 0.37 14.16 -10.36
N SER A 157 0.42 14.10 -9.03
CA SER A 157 -0.47 13.28 -8.19
C SER A 157 -1.80 13.97 -7.88
N GLN A 158 -2.00 15.22 -8.30
CA GLN A 158 -3.33 15.84 -8.23
C GLN A 158 -4.31 14.93 -8.98
N ASP A 159 -5.40 14.57 -8.31
CA ASP A 159 -6.42 13.64 -8.82
C ASP A 159 -6.00 12.19 -9.05
N ASN A 160 -5.04 11.65 -8.28
CA ASN A 160 -4.83 10.19 -8.27
C ASN A 160 -6.14 9.48 -7.85
N PRO A 161 -6.76 8.67 -8.73
CA PRO A 161 -8.05 8.03 -8.46
C PRO A 161 -7.99 7.03 -7.30
N ILE A 162 -6.81 6.54 -6.95
CA ILE A 162 -6.62 5.61 -5.83
C ILE A 162 -6.80 6.30 -4.48
N ASP A 163 -6.42 7.57 -4.38
CA ASP A 163 -6.70 8.37 -3.18
C ASP A 163 -8.20 8.61 -2.99
N ARG A 164 -8.99 8.50 -4.08
CA ARG A 164 -10.46 8.58 -4.04
C ARG A 164 -11.12 7.23 -3.74
N MET A 165 -10.37 6.12 -3.75
CA MET A 165 -10.90 4.82 -3.36
C MET A 165 -11.11 4.82 -1.84
N GLN A 166 -12.31 5.21 -1.44
CA GLN A 166 -12.78 5.11 -0.07
C GLN A 166 -13.03 3.63 0.27
N GLY A 167 -12.47 3.18 1.38
CA GLY A 167 -12.78 1.89 1.97
C GLY A 167 -12.30 1.88 3.40
N THR A 168 -13.22 1.95 4.36
CA THR A 168 -12.93 1.56 5.74
C THR A 168 -12.72 0.05 5.73
N VAL A 169 -11.46 -0.36 5.69
CA VAL A 169 -11.10 -1.76 5.89
C VAL A 169 -11.35 -2.07 7.35
N LEU A 170 -12.44 -2.78 7.64
CA LEU A 170 -12.75 -3.25 8.99
C LEU A 170 -11.74 -4.33 9.38
N HIS A 171 -10.66 -3.91 10.06
CA HIS A 171 -9.78 -4.81 10.78
C HIS A 171 -10.48 -5.19 12.08
N SER A 172 -11.33 -6.21 12.03
CA SER A 172 -11.93 -6.72 13.26
C SER A 172 -11.03 -7.78 13.88
N ASN A 173 -10.69 -7.64 15.16
CA ASN A 173 -9.97 -8.66 15.93
C ASN A 173 -10.70 -10.01 15.98
N ASN A 174 -11.98 -10.06 15.59
CA ASN A 174 -12.75 -11.28 15.42
C ASN A 174 -13.58 -11.21 14.12
N VAL A 175 -12.98 -11.67 13.03
CA VAL A 175 -13.58 -11.66 11.68
C VAL A 175 -14.90 -12.44 11.66
N LYS A 176 -14.95 -13.60 12.33
CA LYS A 176 -16.14 -14.45 12.43
C LYS A 176 -17.33 -13.69 13.03
N SER A 177 -17.10 -12.92 14.10
CA SER A 177 -18.13 -12.09 14.73
C SER A 177 -18.61 -10.96 13.82
N SER A 178 -17.71 -10.35 13.05
CA SER A 178 -18.03 -9.23 12.15
C SER A 178 -18.81 -9.68 10.93
N VAL A 179 -18.44 -10.82 10.35
CA VAL A 179 -19.20 -11.47 9.28
C VAL A 179 -20.56 -11.90 9.81
N ARG A 180 -20.63 -12.53 10.99
CA ARG A 180 -21.91 -12.91 11.62
C ARG A 180 -22.83 -11.72 11.83
N SER A 181 -22.33 -10.62 12.38
CA SER A 181 -23.10 -9.38 12.58
C SER A 181 -23.64 -8.83 11.26
N TYR A 182 -22.78 -8.74 10.23
CA TYR A 182 -23.23 -8.33 8.90
C TYR A 182 -24.32 -9.25 8.34
N LEU A 183 -24.11 -10.57 8.39
CA LEU A 183 -25.07 -11.54 7.87
C LEU A 183 -26.40 -11.52 8.63
N GLN A 184 -26.39 -11.27 9.95
CA GLN A 184 -27.60 -11.06 10.72
C GLN A 184 -28.40 -9.84 10.23
N THR A 185 -27.73 -8.75 9.83
CA THR A 185 -28.43 -7.57 9.28
C THR A 185 -29.10 -7.86 7.93
N VAL A 186 -28.57 -8.80 7.15
CA VAL A 186 -29.11 -9.14 5.82
C VAL A 186 -29.95 -10.42 5.82
N LYS A 187 -29.97 -11.20 6.91
CA LYS A 187 -30.72 -12.45 7.04
C LYS A 187 -32.23 -12.29 6.79
N ASN A 188 -32.78 -11.13 7.15
CA ASN A 188 -34.20 -10.82 6.95
C ASN A 188 -34.49 -10.20 5.57
N SER A 189 -33.47 -10.07 4.71
CA SER A 189 -33.67 -9.62 3.35
C SER A 189 -33.95 -10.81 2.44
N GLU A 190 -34.80 -10.63 1.43
CA GLU A 190 -35.06 -11.63 0.37
C GLU A 190 -33.82 -11.88 -0.52
N ASN A 191 -32.67 -11.30 -0.18
CA ASN A 191 -31.46 -11.38 -0.98
C ASN A 191 -30.72 -12.68 -0.67
N ARG A 192 -30.29 -13.36 -1.72
CA ARG A 192 -29.30 -14.42 -1.65
C ARG A 192 -27.93 -13.82 -1.33
N VAL A 193 -27.15 -14.46 -0.47
CA VAL A 193 -25.77 -14.02 -0.19
C VAL A 193 -24.78 -14.91 -0.92
N ILE A 194 -23.87 -14.31 -1.68
CA ILE A 194 -22.78 -14.98 -2.37
C ILE A 194 -21.49 -14.67 -1.61
N PHE A 195 -20.73 -15.72 -1.34
CA PHE A 195 -19.41 -15.66 -0.73
C PHE A 195 -18.37 -15.96 -1.79
N ILE A 196 -17.33 -15.12 -1.86
CA ILE A 196 -16.17 -15.32 -2.72
C ILE A 196 -14.93 -15.07 -1.87
N LYS A 197 -14.19 -16.13 -1.58
CA LYS A 197 -12.86 -16.04 -0.99
C LYS A 197 -11.83 -15.99 -2.12
N LEU A 198 -10.88 -15.06 -2.01
CA LEU A 198 -9.69 -15.02 -2.84
C LEU A 198 -8.43 -15.08 -1.98
N ASN A 199 -7.36 -15.67 -2.50
CA ASN A 199 -6.06 -15.68 -1.84
C ASN A 199 -5.06 -14.77 -2.56
N LEU A 200 -4.40 -13.85 -1.84
CA LEU A 200 -3.43 -12.92 -2.42
C LEU A 200 -2.00 -13.46 -2.49
N SER A 201 -1.70 -14.69 -2.04
CA SER A 201 -0.31 -15.18 -1.92
C SER A 201 0.43 -15.16 -3.25
N ASN A 202 -0.21 -15.53 -4.36
CA ASN A 202 0.40 -15.48 -5.69
C ASN A 202 0.75 -14.05 -6.12
N LEU A 203 -0.10 -13.07 -5.78
CA LEU A 203 0.17 -11.66 -6.04
C LEU A 203 1.37 -11.18 -5.22
N LEU A 204 1.37 -11.48 -3.92
CA LEU A 204 2.46 -11.11 -3.01
C LEU A 204 3.80 -11.74 -3.43
N LEU A 205 3.80 -13.00 -3.84
CA LEU A 205 4.99 -13.68 -4.37
C LEU A 205 5.51 -12.98 -5.62
N LYS A 206 4.64 -12.60 -6.57
CA LYS A 206 5.07 -11.88 -7.77
C LYS A 206 5.66 -10.50 -7.48
N PHE A 207 5.12 -9.79 -6.49
CA PHE A 207 5.70 -8.52 -6.04
C PHE A 207 7.09 -8.69 -5.43
N LYS A 208 7.34 -9.78 -4.70
CA LYS A 208 8.66 -10.11 -4.18
C LYS A 208 9.65 -10.45 -5.29
N GLU A 209 9.21 -11.19 -6.32
CA GLU A 209 10.03 -11.55 -7.47
C GLU A 209 10.42 -10.35 -8.35
N ASP A 210 9.56 -9.33 -8.48
CA ASP A 210 9.82 -8.12 -9.29
C ASP A 210 10.68 -7.05 -8.56
N ASP A 211 11.27 -7.40 -7.41
CA ASP A 211 12.05 -6.49 -6.56
C ASP A 211 11.30 -5.16 -6.32
N SER A 212 10.02 -5.30 -5.98
CA SER A 212 9.17 -4.18 -5.63
C SER A 212 9.49 -3.71 -4.23
N LEU A 213 9.50 -2.39 -4.05
CA LEU A 213 9.63 -1.77 -2.72
C LEU A 213 8.31 -1.78 -1.95
N SER A 214 7.20 -2.28 -2.54
CA SER A 214 5.90 -2.40 -1.89
C SER A 214 5.96 -3.33 -0.68
N THR A 215 5.37 -2.90 0.44
CA THR A 215 5.13 -3.80 1.57
C THR A 215 3.92 -4.71 1.31
N GLU A 216 3.91 -5.89 1.96
CA GLU A 216 2.74 -6.80 1.91
C GLU A 216 1.47 -6.11 2.41
N SER A 217 1.58 -5.28 3.46
CA SER A 217 0.47 -4.47 3.96
C SER A 217 -0.06 -3.49 2.90
N SER A 218 0.83 -2.84 2.14
CA SER A 218 0.42 -1.90 1.09
C SER A 218 -0.34 -2.59 -0.03
N ILE A 219 0.12 -3.78 -0.47
CA ILE A 219 -0.53 -4.57 -1.51
C ILE A 219 -1.89 -5.07 -1.01
N THR A 220 -1.94 -5.59 0.21
CA THR A 220 -3.17 -6.09 0.83
C THR A 220 -4.21 -4.99 1.01
N ASN A 221 -3.82 -3.84 1.57
CA ASN A 221 -4.70 -2.67 1.71
C ASN A 221 -5.20 -2.18 0.36
N GLY A 222 -4.35 -2.23 -0.65
CA GLY A 222 -4.71 -1.91 -2.03
C GLY A 222 -5.80 -2.80 -2.61
N ALA A 223 -5.63 -4.12 -2.46
CA ALA A 223 -6.61 -5.11 -2.88
C ALA A 223 -7.94 -4.90 -2.14
N LEU A 224 -7.88 -4.68 -0.82
CA LEU A 224 -9.06 -4.45 0.01
C LEU A 224 -9.81 -3.18 -0.41
N LYS A 225 -9.12 -2.07 -0.70
CA LYS A 225 -9.75 -0.83 -1.20
C LYS A 225 -10.42 -1.04 -2.55
N MET A 226 -9.75 -1.73 -3.48
CA MET A 226 -10.30 -2.05 -4.80
C MET A 226 -11.57 -2.91 -4.68
N LEU A 227 -11.50 -3.99 -3.91
CA LEU A 227 -12.63 -4.90 -3.72
C LEU A 227 -13.78 -4.23 -2.95
N THR A 228 -13.48 -3.37 -1.99
CA THR A 228 -14.51 -2.58 -1.27
C THR A 228 -15.22 -1.62 -2.22
N SER A 229 -14.47 -0.98 -3.13
CA SER A 229 -15.06 -0.15 -4.18
C SER A 229 -15.92 -0.98 -5.15
N PHE A 230 -15.50 -2.20 -5.48
CA PHE A 230 -16.25 -3.11 -6.35
C PHE A 230 -17.57 -3.57 -5.71
N THR A 231 -17.55 -3.89 -4.41
CA THR A 231 -18.72 -4.37 -3.66
C THR A 231 -19.65 -3.25 -3.19
N LYS A 232 -19.33 -1.98 -3.47
CA LYS A 232 -20.03 -0.81 -2.95
C LYS A 232 -21.55 -0.93 -3.11
N ASN A 233 -22.27 -0.80 -2.00
CA ASN A 233 -23.73 -0.93 -1.85
C ASN A 233 -24.34 -2.32 -2.09
N ARG A 234 -23.54 -3.30 -2.54
CA ARG A 234 -24.00 -4.65 -2.85
C ARG A 234 -23.40 -5.70 -1.93
N GLY A 235 -22.48 -5.32 -1.05
CA GLY A 235 -21.70 -6.31 -0.32
C GLY A 235 -20.79 -5.71 0.72
N ARG A 236 -19.92 -6.57 1.24
CA ARG A 236 -18.81 -6.21 2.14
C ARG A 236 -17.59 -7.07 1.86
N VAL A 237 -16.44 -6.54 2.25
CA VAL A 237 -15.13 -7.20 2.13
C VAL A 237 -14.56 -7.35 3.53
N PHE A 238 -14.04 -8.54 3.82
CA PHE A 238 -13.42 -8.90 5.08
C PHE A 238 -12.03 -9.45 4.79
N GLN A 239 -11.02 -8.95 5.50
CA GLN A 239 -9.70 -9.57 5.49
C GLN A 239 -9.73 -10.79 6.41
N LEU A 240 -9.27 -11.93 5.90
CA LEU A 240 -9.09 -13.17 6.67
C LEU A 240 -7.58 -13.38 6.95
N TYR A 241 -7.24 -14.53 7.56
CA TYR A 241 -5.86 -14.96 7.76
C TYR A 241 -5.20 -15.46 6.46
N ASN A 242 -3.89 -15.68 6.47
CA ASN A 242 -3.13 -16.28 5.35
C ASN A 242 -3.31 -15.58 4.00
N ASN A 243 -3.45 -14.25 4.01
CA ASN A 243 -3.67 -13.41 2.83
C ASN A 243 -4.99 -13.69 2.09
N ASP A 244 -5.94 -14.35 2.76
CA ASP A 244 -7.28 -14.55 2.24
C ASP A 244 -8.13 -13.29 2.43
N ILE A 245 -9.00 -13.02 1.45
CA ILE A 245 -10.02 -11.97 1.53
C ILE A 245 -11.37 -12.60 1.19
N LEU A 246 -12.35 -12.35 2.05
CA LEU A 246 -13.74 -12.77 1.83
C LEU A 246 -14.58 -11.60 1.33
N LEU A 247 -15.15 -11.76 0.15
CA LEU A 247 -16.21 -10.89 -0.36
C LEU A 247 -17.55 -11.53 -0.08
N THR A 248 -18.48 -10.70 0.37
CA THR A 248 -19.90 -11.02 0.45
C THR A 248 -20.65 -10.13 -0.52
N LEU A 249 -21.56 -10.70 -1.30
CA LEU A 249 -22.41 -9.98 -2.25
C LEU A 249 -23.88 -10.36 -2.01
N LEU A 250 -24.76 -9.37 -2.08
CA LEU A 250 -26.21 -9.51 -1.99
C LEU A 250 -26.80 -9.57 -3.39
N ASP A 251 -27.49 -10.66 -3.69
CA ASP A 251 -28.15 -10.90 -4.97
C ASP A 251 -29.67 -10.95 -4.79
N LYS A 252 -30.34 -9.89 -5.23
CA LYS A 252 -31.79 -9.72 -5.04
C LYS A 252 -32.65 -10.59 -5.96
N LYS A 253 -32.09 -11.11 -7.08
CA LYS A 253 -32.89 -11.73 -8.17
C LYS A 253 -32.18 -12.89 -8.87
N ASN A 254 -31.23 -13.56 -8.20
CA ASN A 254 -30.37 -14.57 -8.83
C ASN A 254 -29.69 -14.06 -10.11
N SER A 255 -29.38 -12.76 -10.12
CA SER A 255 -28.87 -12.01 -11.26
C SER A 255 -27.34 -12.04 -11.35
N ILE A 256 -26.68 -12.40 -10.25
CA ILE A 256 -25.23 -12.41 -10.17
C ILE A 256 -24.72 -13.79 -10.57
N ASN A 257 -23.92 -13.82 -11.64
CA ASN A 257 -23.13 -14.97 -12.03
C ASN A 257 -21.72 -14.87 -11.41
N ILE A 258 -21.34 -15.87 -10.59
CA ILE A 258 -20.07 -15.88 -9.87
C ILE A 258 -18.87 -15.81 -10.81
N MET A 259 -18.89 -16.55 -11.92
CA MET A 259 -17.77 -16.56 -12.87
C MET A 259 -17.56 -15.18 -13.49
N VAL A 260 -18.66 -14.48 -13.82
CA VAL A 260 -18.59 -13.11 -14.35
C VAL A 260 -18.00 -12.16 -13.31
N VAL A 261 -18.38 -12.30 -12.04
CA VAL A 261 -17.81 -11.51 -10.94
C VAL A 261 -16.31 -11.79 -10.79
N GLN A 262 -15.88 -13.05 -10.78
CA GLN A 262 -14.47 -13.42 -10.69
C GLN A 262 -13.66 -12.83 -11.86
N GLN A 263 -14.16 -12.93 -13.09
CA GLN A 263 -13.53 -12.33 -14.27
C GLN A 263 -13.42 -10.80 -14.18
N GLN A 264 -14.44 -10.13 -13.63
CA GLN A 264 -14.40 -8.69 -13.39
C GLN A 264 -13.38 -8.31 -12.32
N ILE A 265 -13.27 -9.11 -11.26
CA ILE A 265 -12.24 -8.94 -10.22
C ILE A 265 -10.85 -9.12 -10.85
N ASP A 266 -10.61 -10.18 -11.61
CA ASP A 266 -9.34 -10.41 -12.31
C ASP A 266 -8.97 -9.25 -13.23
N ALA A 267 -9.92 -8.78 -14.05
CA ALA A 267 -9.70 -7.65 -14.95
C ALA A 267 -9.39 -6.35 -14.18
N ALA A 268 -10.07 -6.12 -13.06
CA ALA A 268 -9.81 -4.98 -12.19
C ALA A 268 -8.40 -5.07 -11.58
N PHE A 269 -8.00 -6.22 -11.04
CA PHE A 269 -6.65 -6.43 -10.52
C PHE A 269 -5.60 -6.17 -11.59
N LYS A 270 -5.76 -6.72 -12.80
CA LYS A 270 -4.83 -6.48 -13.93
C LYS A 270 -4.72 -5.01 -14.31
N THR A 271 -5.83 -4.27 -14.24
CA THR A 271 -5.84 -2.83 -14.53
C THR A 271 -5.15 -2.02 -13.43
N VAL A 272 -5.34 -2.42 -12.16
CA VAL A 272 -4.86 -1.67 -10.99
C VAL A 272 -3.38 -1.96 -10.68
N TYR A 273 -2.93 -3.19 -10.89
CA TYR A 273 -1.60 -3.71 -10.50
C TYR A 273 -0.56 -3.76 -11.63
N SER A 274 -0.70 -2.90 -12.64
CA SER A 274 0.12 -2.84 -13.87
C SER A 274 0.13 -4.13 -14.71
N ASN A 275 0.41 -3.97 -16.00
CA ASN A 275 0.49 -5.11 -16.93
C ASN A 275 1.60 -6.12 -16.56
N ARG A 276 2.58 -5.73 -15.75
CA ARG A 276 3.67 -6.62 -15.33
C ARG A 276 3.17 -7.77 -14.45
N LEU A 277 2.04 -7.57 -13.77
CA LEU A 277 1.39 -8.57 -12.91
C LEU A 277 0.20 -9.26 -13.59
N SER A 278 0.07 -9.13 -14.92
CA SER A 278 -1.05 -9.68 -15.71
C SER A 278 -1.15 -11.21 -15.72
N SER A 279 -0.10 -11.90 -15.29
CA SER A 279 -0.01 -13.37 -15.20
C SER A 279 -0.40 -13.94 -13.83
N VAL A 280 -0.78 -13.10 -12.86
CA VAL A 280 -1.27 -13.57 -11.56
C VAL A 280 -2.64 -14.20 -11.73
N ASN A 281 -2.73 -15.50 -11.46
CA ASN A 281 -4.00 -16.21 -11.33
C ASN A 281 -4.39 -16.24 -9.86
N PHE A 282 -5.57 -15.69 -9.56
CA PHE A 282 -6.15 -15.77 -8.23
C PHE A 282 -6.87 -17.11 -8.06
N ASN A 283 -6.65 -17.74 -6.90
CA ASN A 283 -7.41 -18.91 -6.50
C ASN A 283 -8.69 -18.42 -5.82
N TYR A 284 -9.82 -18.83 -6.37
CA TYR A 284 -11.13 -18.49 -5.84
C TYR A 284 -11.80 -19.72 -5.22
N GLU A 285 -12.43 -19.50 -4.08
CA GLU A 285 -13.39 -20.41 -3.47
C GLU A 285 -14.71 -19.65 -3.33
N SER A 286 -15.82 -20.23 -3.79
CA SER A 286 -17.10 -19.51 -3.83
C SER A 286 -18.27 -20.38 -3.42
N LEU A 287 -19.17 -19.81 -2.65
CA LEU A 287 -20.35 -20.50 -2.14
C LEU A 287 -21.56 -19.57 -2.14
N ILE A 288 -22.73 -20.12 -2.47
CA ILE A 288 -24.00 -19.39 -2.43
C ILE A 288 -24.77 -19.85 -1.20
N TRP A 289 -25.17 -18.92 -0.34
CA TRP A 289 -25.98 -19.23 0.84
C TRP A 289 -27.46 -19.29 0.49
N ASN A 290 -28.01 -20.51 0.54
CA ASN A 290 -29.38 -20.82 0.15
C ASN A 290 -30.20 -21.50 1.28
N ASN A 291 -29.83 -21.32 2.57
CA ASN A 291 -30.48 -21.83 3.81
C ASN A 291 -29.61 -22.73 4.73
N ASN A 292 -28.31 -22.90 4.46
CA ASN A 292 -27.41 -23.59 5.42
C ASN A 292 -27.30 -22.82 6.74
N SER A 293 -26.92 -23.49 7.83
CA SER A 293 -26.62 -22.78 9.07
C SER A 293 -25.49 -21.78 8.81
N LEU A 294 -25.65 -20.57 9.34
CA LEU A 294 -24.65 -19.51 9.22
C LEU A 294 -23.27 -19.99 9.66
N ASP A 295 -23.25 -20.81 10.72
CA ASP A 295 -22.04 -21.32 11.36
C ASP A 295 -21.30 -22.26 10.42
N THR A 296 -22.00 -23.10 9.67
CA THR A 296 -21.39 -23.97 8.65
C THR A 296 -20.65 -23.18 7.57
N ILE A 297 -21.16 -22.02 7.18
CA ILE A 297 -20.50 -21.16 6.17
C ILE A 297 -19.29 -20.46 6.78
N LEU A 298 -19.44 -19.97 8.01
CA LEU A 298 -18.33 -19.34 8.72
C LEU A 298 -17.20 -20.33 8.95
N ASP A 299 -17.49 -21.56 9.37
CA ASP A 299 -16.48 -22.61 9.59
C ASP A 299 -15.82 -23.08 8.29
N HIS A 300 -16.53 -23.00 7.16
CA HIS A 300 -15.97 -23.31 5.85
C HIS A 300 -14.92 -22.29 5.40
N PHE A 301 -15.21 -20.99 5.55
CA PHE A 301 -14.32 -19.91 5.07
C PHE A 301 -13.32 -19.41 6.12
N ILE A 302 -13.69 -19.49 7.40
CA ILE A 302 -12.94 -18.98 8.54
C ILE A 302 -12.68 -20.17 9.45
N GLN A 303 -11.56 -20.84 9.20
CA GLN A 303 -11.07 -21.85 10.12
C GLN A 303 -10.69 -21.13 11.42
N ASP A 304 -11.13 -21.66 12.56
CA ASP A 304 -10.68 -21.15 13.85
C ASP A 304 -9.17 -21.38 13.92
N ASP A 305 -8.39 -20.30 14.06
CA ASP A 305 -6.95 -20.42 14.20
C ASP A 305 -6.62 -21.32 15.38
N ILE A 306 -5.97 -22.45 15.10
CA ILE A 306 -5.23 -23.19 16.11
C ILE A 306 -3.86 -22.52 16.21
N ASN A 307 -3.78 -21.48 17.06
CA ASN A 307 -2.59 -20.78 17.57
C ASN A 307 -1.65 -20.09 16.57
#